data_AF-A0A2T9YSI7-F1
#
_entry.id   AF-A0A2T9YSI7-F1
#
_cell.length_a   1.000
_cell.length_b   1.000
_cell.length_c   1.000
_cell.angle_alpha   90.00
_cell.angle_beta   90.00
_cell.angle_gamma   90.00
#
_symmetry.space_group_name_H-M   'P 1'
#
loop_
_entity.id
_entity.type
_entity.pdbx_description
1 polymer ?
#
loop_
_entity_poly.entity_id
_entity_poly.type
_entity_poly.pdbx_seq_one_letter_code
_entity_poly.pdbx_strand_id
1 'polypeptide(L)'
;MSRVQQKKLSKQERQYQKIVILNQQLTEELNKPKIPVSQASDALVSYVQNTTDPLLPAIWGRNEADPYADKPSSSCCIIICIFANFFVEIVLKTGLVFADE
;
A
#
# COMPACT_ATOMS: atom_id res chain seq x y z
N MET A 1 -44.77 4.61 47.82
CA MET A 1 -43.90 3.75 46.97
C MET A 1 -42.60 3.47 47.70
N SER A 2 -42.08 2.24 47.66
CA SER A 2 -40.85 1.87 48.36
C SER A 2 -39.60 2.38 47.63
N ARG A 3 -38.51 2.64 48.38
CA ARG A 3 -37.20 3.02 47.80
C ARG A 3 -36.69 2.02 46.75
N VAL A 4 -37.05 0.74 46.91
CA VAL A 4 -36.71 -0.34 45.96
C VAL A 4 -37.46 -0.18 44.64
N GLN A 5 -38.74 0.19 44.67
CA GLN A 5 -39.53 0.44 43.46
C GLN A 5 -39.00 1.66 42.69
N GLN A 6 -38.63 2.74 43.39
CA GLN A 6 -38.05 3.94 42.76
C GLN A 6 -36.73 3.65 42.02
N LYS A 7 -35.85 2.83 42.61
CA LYS A 7 -34.59 2.42 41.95
C LYS A 7 -34.83 1.57 40.69
N LYS A 8 -35.84 0.68 40.71
CA LYS A 8 -36.22 -0.12 39.54
C LYS A 8 -36.74 0.76 38.40
N LEU A 9 -37.61 1.72 38.72
CA LEU A 9 -38.13 2.70 37.75
C LEU A 9 -37.00 3.56 37.16
N SER A 10 -36.05 4.02 37.98
CA SER A 10 -34.86 4.76 37.50
C SER A 10 -33.95 3.93 36.58
N LYS A 11 -33.86 2.61 36.80
CA LYS A 11 -33.12 1.69 35.92
C LYS A 11 -33.85 1.51 34.59
N GLN A 12 -35.18 1.33 34.64
CA GLN A 12 -36.02 1.18 33.45
C GLN A 12 -35.98 2.43 32.58
N GLU A 13 -36.06 3.62 33.18
CA GLU A 13 -35.97 4.89 32.46
C GLU A 13 -34.64 5.05 31.72
N ARG A 14 -33.51 4.77 32.40
CA ARG A 14 -32.18 4.82 31.75
C ARG A 14 -32.03 3.79 30.63
N GLN A 15 -32.62 2.61 30.76
CA GLN A 15 -32.61 1.59 29.71
C GLN A 15 -33.44 2.04 28.51
N TYR A 16 -34.63 2.61 28.77
CA TYR A 16 -35.49 3.15 27.74
C TYR A 16 -34.80 4.26 26.93
N GLN A 17 -34.18 5.22 27.61
CA GLN A 17 -33.44 6.30 26.97
C GLN A 17 -32.32 5.79 26.06
N LYS A 18 -31.57 4.77 26.51
CA LYS A 18 -30.53 4.14 25.67
C LYS A 18 -31.12 3.52 24.41
N ILE A 19 -32.23 2.80 24.53
CA ILE A 19 -32.88 2.16 23.38
C ILE A 19 -33.39 3.21 22.39
N VAL A 20 -33.96 4.31 22.87
CA VAL A 20 -34.41 5.41 22.01
C VAL A 20 -33.25 6.02 21.22
N ILE A 21 -32.13 6.29 21.88
CA ILE A 21 -30.91 6.81 21.22
C ILE A 21 -30.40 5.82 20.17
N LEU A 22 -30.30 4.53 20.52
CA LEU A 22 -29.84 3.50 19.59
C LEU A 22 -30.78 3.35 18.38
N ASN A 23 -32.09 3.39 18.59
CA ASN A 23 -33.07 3.33 17.50
C ASN A 23 -32.92 4.52 16.55
N GLN A 24 -32.68 5.71 17.09
CA GLN A 24 -32.41 6.89 16.27
C GLN A 24 -31.13 6.70 15.43
N GLN A 25 -30.03 6.28 16.05
CA GLN A 25 -28.77 6.02 15.37
C GLN A 25 -28.90 4.95 14.27
N LEU A 26 -29.61 3.85 14.55
CA LEU A 26 -29.88 2.80 13.57
C LEU A 26 -30.71 3.33 12.40
N THR A 27 -31.68 4.19 12.67
CA THR A 27 -32.49 4.82 11.61
C THR A 27 -31.64 5.75 10.74
N GLU A 28 -30.76 6.53 11.35
CA GLU A 28 -29.81 7.38 10.63
C GLU A 28 -28.85 6.55 9.76
N GLU A 29 -28.32 5.45 10.29
CA GLU A 29 -27.46 4.54 9.55
C GLU A 29 -28.18 3.81 8.40
N LEU A 30 -29.44 3.43 8.62
CA LEU A 30 -30.26 2.78 7.60
C LEU A 30 -30.51 3.72 6.41
N ASN A 31 -30.69 5.01 6.68
CA ASN A 31 -30.97 6.04 5.69
C ASN A 31 -29.71 6.58 4.98
N LYS A 32 -28.50 6.12 5.33
CA LYS A 32 -27.28 6.52 4.61
C LYS A 32 -27.34 6.02 3.16
N PRO A 33 -27.03 6.87 2.16
CA PRO A 33 -27.02 6.44 0.76
C PRO A 33 -25.95 5.37 0.55
N LYS A 34 -26.33 4.26 -0.11
CA LYS A 34 -25.43 3.14 -0.43
C LYS A 34 -25.29 3.02 -1.93
N ILE A 35 -24.09 2.71 -2.39
CA ILE A 35 -23.82 2.33 -3.78
C ILE A 35 -23.63 0.81 -3.86
N PRO A 36 -23.96 0.17 -4.99
CA PRO A 36 -23.67 -1.25 -5.18
C PRO A 36 -22.16 -1.50 -5.18
N VAL A 37 -21.77 -2.66 -4.67
CA VAL A 37 -20.35 -3.03 -4.52
C VAL A 37 -19.64 -3.07 -5.87
N SER A 38 -20.31 -3.55 -6.93
CA SER A 38 -19.75 -3.54 -8.30
C SER A 38 -19.32 -2.15 -8.73
N GLN A 39 -20.19 -1.15 -8.58
CA GLN A 39 -19.90 0.24 -8.92
C GLN A 39 -18.78 0.83 -8.05
N ALA A 40 -18.76 0.50 -6.75
CA ALA A 40 -17.69 0.94 -5.86
C ALA A 40 -16.33 0.35 -6.27
N SER A 41 -16.30 -0.95 -6.62
CA SER A 41 -15.10 -1.63 -7.09
C SER A 41 -14.60 -1.04 -8.41
N ASP A 42 -15.49 -0.79 -9.37
CA ASP A 42 -15.14 -0.17 -10.65
C ASP A 42 -14.53 1.22 -10.44
N ALA A 43 -15.09 2.02 -9.53
CA ALA A 43 -14.56 3.33 -9.17
C ALA A 43 -13.13 3.23 -8.60
N LEU A 44 -12.88 2.27 -7.69
CA LEU A 44 -11.55 2.04 -7.12
C LEU A 44 -10.54 1.60 -8.18
N VAL A 45 -10.92 0.65 -9.05
CA VAL A 45 -10.07 0.17 -10.15
C VAL A 45 -9.71 1.33 -11.08
N SER A 46 -10.70 2.13 -11.48
CA SER A 46 -10.47 3.29 -12.34
C SER A 46 -9.52 4.31 -11.69
N TYR A 47 -9.63 4.54 -10.38
CA TYR A 47 -8.75 5.44 -9.66
C TYR A 47 -7.31 4.93 -9.64
N VAL A 48 -7.11 3.65 -9.31
CA VAL A 48 -5.78 3.03 -9.24
C VAL A 48 -5.13 2.96 -10.62
N GLN A 49 -5.89 2.76 -11.69
CA GLN A 49 -5.37 2.72 -13.06
C GLN A 49 -4.97 4.09 -13.61
N ASN A 50 -5.56 5.17 -13.10
CA ASN A 50 -5.29 6.53 -13.59
C ASN A 50 -4.31 7.30 -12.71
N THR A 51 -4.03 6.80 -11.50
CA THR A 51 -3.14 7.46 -10.54
C THR A 51 -1.79 6.76 -10.52
N THR A 52 -0.75 7.46 -10.96
CA THR A 52 0.62 6.95 -10.93
C THR A 52 1.13 6.83 -9.49
N ASP A 53 1.58 5.64 -9.11
CA ASP A 53 2.24 5.39 -7.82
C ASP A 53 3.75 5.17 -8.02
N PRO A 54 4.63 6.07 -7.52
CA PRO A 54 6.08 5.93 -7.66
C PRO A 54 6.66 4.73 -6.90
N LEU A 55 5.93 4.15 -5.94
CA LEU A 55 6.36 2.98 -5.16
C LEU A 55 6.07 1.64 -5.87
N LEU A 56 5.34 1.66 -6.99
CA LEU A 56 4.99 0.48 -7.78
C LEU A 56 5.62 0.49 -9.18
N PRO A 57 6.96 0.35 -9.27
CA PRO A 57 7.68 0.47 -10.54
C PRO A 57 7.37 -0.66 -11.54
N ALA A 58 6.79 -1.77 -11.09
CA ALA A 58 6.38 -2.88 -11.97
C ALA A 58 5.21 -2.49 -12.91
N ILE A 59 4.38 -1.54 -12.50
CA ILE A 59 3.20 -1.11 -13.26
C ILE A 59 3.47 0.26 -13.91
N TRP A 60 4.11 1.17 -13.19
CA TRP A 60 4.29 2.57 -13.60
C TRP A 60 5.68 2.91 -14.13
N GLY A 61 6.65 2.00 -14.03
CA GLY A 61 8.04 2.26 -14.40
C GLY A 61 8.86 2.90 -13.26
N ARG A 62 10.18 3.00 -13.45
CA ARG A 62 11.06 3.64 -12.47
C ARG A 62 10.89 5.16 -12.54
N ASN A 63 10.76 5.79 -11.37
CA ASN A 63 10.69 7.23 -11.28
C ASN A 63 12.11 7.81 -11.33
N GLU A 64 12.46 8.46 -12.44
CA GLU A 64 13.77 9.09 -12.66
C GLU A 64 14.01 10.32 -11.74
N ALA A 65 12.97 10.76 -11.01
CA ALA A 65 13.03 11.90 -10.10
C ALA A 65 13.08 11.49 -8.62
N ASP A 66 13.43 10.24 -8.29
CA ASP A 66 13.62 9.81 -6.90
C ASP A 66 14.83 10.55 -6.27
N PRO A 67 14.62 11.43 -5.26
CA PRO A 67 15.69 12.17 -4.59
C PRO A 67 16.67 11.28 -3.81
N TYR A 68 16.28 10.03 -3.55
CA TYR A 68 17.07 9.03 -2.84
C TYR A 68 17.69 7.99 -3.77
N ALA A 69 17.41 8.04 -5.07
CA ALA A 69 18.10 7.18 -6.01
C ALA A 69 19.59 7.57 -6.06
N ASP A 70 20.45 6.55 -6.03
CA ASP A 70 21.89 6.73 -6.19
C ASP A 70 22.15 7.44 -7.52
N LYS A 71 22.45 8.75 -7.45
CA LYS A 71 22.93 9.49 -8.62
C LYS A 71 24.19 8.76 -9.09
N PRO A 72 24.29 8.35 -10.36
CA PRO A 72 25.47 7.65 -10.84
C PRO A 72 26.66 8.60 -10.68
N SER A 73 27.45 8.36 -9.62
CA SER A 73 28.74 8.99 -9.44
C SER A 73 29.61 8.51 -10.60
N SER A 74 29.84 9.39 -11.57
CA SER A 74 30.44 9.12 -12.87
C SER A 74 31.94 8.78 -12.81
N SER A 75 32.44 8.22 -11.71
CA SER A 75 33.89 8.10 -11.49
C SER A 75 34.40 6.78 -10.91
N CYS A 76 33.55 5.80 -10.56
CA CYS A 76 34.04 4.57 -9.92
C CYS A 76 34.00 3.30 -10.81
N CYS A 77 33.16 3.26 -11.86
CA CYS A 77 32.93 2.02 -12.64
C CYS A 77 33.77 1.86 -13.92
N ILE A 78 34.56 2.87 -14.32
CA ILE A 78 35.35 2.78 -15.56
C ILE A 78 36.51 1.79 -15.40
N ILE A 79 37.13 1.72 -14.22
CA ILE A 79 38.30 0.84 -13.99
C ILE A 79 37.89 -0.64 -14.02
N ILE A 80 36.77 -1.01 -13.39
CA ILE A 80 36.30 -2.41 -13.34
C ILE A 80 35.84 -2.90 -14.73
N CYS A 81 35.18 -2.05 -15.52
CA CYS A 81 34.70 -2.43 -16.86
C CYS A 81 35.83 -2.58 -17.88
N ILE A 82 36.92 -1.81 -17.77
CA ILE A 82 38.09 -1.97 -18.65
C ILE A 82 38.77 -3.31 -18.38
N PHE A 83 38.98 -3.68 -17.11
CA PHE A 83 39.61 -4.96 -16.78
C PHE A 83 38.76 -6.17 -17.17
N ALA A 84 37.43 -6.10 -17.01
CA ALA A 84 36.54 -7.19 -17.42
C ALA A 84 36.56 -7.43 -18.94
N ASN A 85 36.53 -6.35 -19.74
CA ASN A 85 36.59 -6.49 -21.20
C ASN A 85 37.98 -6.95 -21.69
N PHE A 86 39.05 -6.45 -21.08
CA PHE A 86 40.42 -6.85 -21.44
C PHE A 86 40.73 -8.31 -21.08
N PHE A 87 40.21 -8.78 -19.94
CA PHE A 87 40.38 -10.18 -19.52
C PHE A 87 39.61 -11.15 -20.43
N VAL A 88 38.38 -10.82 -20.82
CA VAL A 88 37.60 -11.62 -21.78
C VAL A 88 38.29 -11.67 -23.14
N GLU A 89 38.86 -10.55 -23.61
CA GLU A 89 39.55 -10.52 -24.90
C GLU A 89 40.85 -11.35 -24.89
N ILE A 90 41.62 -11.31 -23.81
CA ILE A 90 42.81 -12.15 -23.63
C ILE A 90 42.44 -13.64 -23.61
N VAL A 91 41.47 -14.04 -22.78
CA VAL A 91 41.10 -15.45 -22.60
C VAL A 91 40.55 -16.05 -23.90
N LEU A 92 39.78 -15.30 -24.69
CA LEU A 92 39.29 -15.77 -25.99
C LEU A 92 40.36 -15.81 -27.11
N LYS A 93 41.36 -14.92 -27.10
CA LYS A 93 42.39 -14.88 -28.17
C LYS A 93 43.59 -15.77 -27.95
N THR A 94 43.97 -16.07 -26.70
CA THR A 94 45.16 -16.89 -26.42
C THR A 94 44.87 -18.35 -26.11
N GLY A 95 43.59 -18.75 -26.01
CA GLY A 95 43.20 -20.16 -25.88
C GLY A 95 43.80 -20.87 -24.67
N LEU A 96 44.09 -20.12 -23.60
CA LEU A 96 44.76 -20.65 -22.41
C LEU A 96 43.71 -21.29 -21.50
N VAL A 97 43.46 -22.58 -21.75
CA VAL A 97 42.69 -23.46 -20.86
C VAL A 97 43.43 -23.51 -19.52
N PHE A 98 42.86 -22.88 -18.49
CA PHE A 98 43.26 -23.15 -17.10
C PHE A 98 42.92 -24.62 -16.82
N ALA A 99 43.95 -25.46 -16.80
CA ALA A 99 43.86 -26.79 -16.23
C ALA A 99 43.83 -26.62 -14.71
N ASP A 100 42.73 -27.05 -14.09
CA ASP A 100 42.61 -27.22 -12.64
C ASP A 100 43.57 -28.33 -12.18
N GLU A 101 44.45 -28.02 -11.22
CA GLU A 101 44.86 -28.92 -10.13
C GLU A 101 45.05 -28.11 -8.84
#